data_AF-A0A2N3E5D9-F1
#
_entry.id   AF-A0A2N3E5D9-F1
#
_cell.length_a   1.000
_cell.length_b   1.000
_cell.length_c   1.000
_cell.angle_alpha   90.00
_cell.angle_beta   90.00
_cell.angle_gamma   90.00
#
_symmetry.space_group_name_H-M   'P 1'
#
loop_
_entity.id
_entity.type
_entity.pdbx_description
1 polymer ?
#
loop_
_entity_poly.entity_id
_entity_poly.type
_entity_poly.pdbx_seq_one_letter_code
_entity_poly.pdbx_strand_id
1 'polypeptide(L)'
;MKNKDLAQTDEAADAAATEAGDSGVQRRAANEDSPTGGALYRMIARRPSNRIAGAAALASLFWLGAEAAYLWGLYGIEGLKTLSDLETGLIAGAALVPLMLIWMLAWTAWRGAEMRLMSEALARTAIRLSDPEDFATGQIATISAAVRRELAAMREGLDAALKQAEELKEIVSREVEEIDRGSGRAEFRARTMEELLTRHRQSLDETAKTLGRESDTISRAIREQVDAVRGLAGKAEDDLGAAGTRVSKQADALARASEAARAGADQTATMLDRQASRLEVVAGTALAKAEEIGAHYERQRETIADAATRLETEHRRLQAVFEAHRDGMDAANTSLAHHTSEIGRAVQGLSAGLDVTFEAAAARAAALRESIASEIRLGASEAADASSSVSRSAGAATRAIGATVDELKAAAGALGNDVGRAANEAIEATTNKLTAATAAMNAEITRVTSHLSQEVGARTQALRDLVETAATDGEDA
;
A
#
# COMPACT_ATOMS: atom_id res chain seq x y z
N MET A 1 1.65 -63.69 -62.70
CA MET A 1 1.85 -64.96 -63.44
C MET A 1 0.51 -65.37 -64.05
N LYS A 2 0.25 -65.03 -65.32
CA LYS A 2 -0.79 -65.60 -66.20
C LYS A 2 -0.74 -64.86 -67.53
N ASN A 3 0.21 -65.24 -68.40
CA ASN A 3 0.30 -64.80 -69.79
C ASN A 3 1.17 -65.80 -70.57
N LYS A 4 0.83 -67.09 -70.48
CA LYS A 4 1.53 -68.14 -71.23
C LYS A 4 0.62 -69.20 -71.89
N ASP A 5 -0.69 -69.15 -71.65
CA ASP A 5 -1.65 -70.16 -72.18
C ASP A 5 -2.35 -69.75 -73.50
N LEU A 6 -2.13 -68.54 -74.02
CA LEU A 6 -2.76 -68.07 -75.26
C LEU A 6 -1.88 -68.23 -76.52
N ALA A 7 -0.64 -68.70 -76.37
CA ALA A 7 0.30 -68.86 -77.50
C ALA A 7 0.44 -70.31 -77.99
N GLN A 8 -0.12 -71.31 -77.28
CA GLN A 8 -0.01 -72.72 -77.67
C GLN A 8 -1.22 -73.27 -78.44
N THR A 9 -2.29 -72.50 -78.59
CA THR A 9 -3.52 -72.94 -79.28
C THR A 9 -3.57 -72.56 -80.76
N ASP A 10 -2.75 -71.59 -81.22
CA ASP A 10 -2.67 -71.21 -82.64
C ASP A 10 -1.65 -72.06 -83.42
N GLU A 11 -0.61 -72.60 -82.77
CA GLU A 11 0.42 -73.42 -83.44
C GLU A 11 -0.05 -74.87 -83.73
N ALA A 12 -1.14 -75.32 -83.09
CA ALA A 12 -1.75 -76.63 -83.33
C ALA A 12 -2.85 -76.60 -84.40
N ALA A 13 -3.32 -75.42 -84.81
CA ALA A 13 -4.36 -75.26 -85.83
C ALA A 13 -3.77 -75.13 -87.26
N ASP A 14 -2.53 -74.67 -87.39
CA ASP A 14 -1.86 -74.51 -88.70
C ASP A 14 -1.12 -75.79 -89.17
N ALA A 15 -0.84 -76.72 -88.24
CA ALA A 15 -0.21 -78.01 -88.55
C ALA A 15 -1.19 -79.11 -89.01
N ALA A 16 -2.51 -78.88 -88.94
CA ALA A 16 -3.55 -79.85 -89.33
C ALA A 16 -4.16 -79.56 -90.72
N ALA A 17 -3.73 -78.50 -91.40
CA ALA A 17 -4.27 -78.09 -92.70
C ALA A 17 -3.39 -78.49 -93.91
N THR A 18 -2.29 -79.24 -93.69
CA THR A 18 -1.30 -79.55 -94.76
C THR A 18 -1.20 -81.04 -95.14
N GLU A 19 -2.04 -81.92 -94.60
CA GLU A 19 -2.06 -83.34 -95.00
C GLU A 19 -3.49 -83.85 -95.29
N ALA A 20 -4.00 -83.56 -96.49
CA ALA A 20 -5.07 -84.36 -97.09
C ALA A 20 -5.20 -84.11 -98.61
N GLY A 21 -4.68 -85.05 -99.41
CA GLY A 21 -5.40 -85.49 -100.61
C GLY A 21 -4.95 -84.95 -101.97
N ASP A 22 -3.74 -85.33 -102.38
CA ASP A 22 -3.46 -85.65 -103.78
C ASP A 22 -4.48 -86.71 -104.27
N SER A 23 -5.33 -86.33 -105.23
CA SER A 23 -6.10 -87.27 -106.03
C SER A 23 -6.16 -86.77 -107.46
N GLY A 24 -5.29 -87.35 -108.29
CA GLY A 24 -5.08 -86.98 -109.68
C GLY A 24 -6.35 -87.01 -110.53
N VAL A 25 -6.72 -85.85 -111.05
CA VAL A 25 -7.57 -85.75 -112.23
C VAL A 25 -6.67 -85.95 -113.46
N GLN A 26 -6.60 -87.20 -113.92
CA GLN A 26 -6.05 -87.52 -115.23
C GLN A 26 -6.86 -86.74 -116.29
N ARG A 27 -6.20 -85.79 -116.95
CA ARG A 27 -6.72 -85.16 -118.17
C ARG A 27 -6.88 -86.24 -119.24
N ARG A 28 -8.13 -86.64 -119.48
CA ARG A 28 -8.52 -87.53 -120.57
C ARG A 28 -8.41 -86.77 -121.89
N ALA A 29 -7.49 -87.18 -122.76
CA ALA A 29 -7.25 -86.57 -124.06
C ALA A 29 -8.46 -86.74 -124.99
N ALA A 30 -8.85 -85.63 -125.63
CA ALA A 30 -9.94 -85.55 -126.60
C ALA A 30 -9.48 -86.05 -127.98
N ASN A 31 -9.27 -87.35 -128.14
CA ASN A 31 -9.06 -87.94 -129.47
C ASN A 31 -9.87 -89.23 -129.64
N GLU A 32 -10.74 -89.22 -130.64
CA GLU A 32 -11.67 -90.28 -131.03
C GLU A 32 -10.95 -91.39 -131.80
N ASP A 33 -10.25 -92.28 -131.12
CA ASP A 33 -9.83 -93.55 -131.72
C ASP A 33 -10.91 -94.61 -131.48
N SER A 34 -11.97 -94.61 -132.29
CA SER A 34 -12.88 -95.76 -132.32
C SER A 34 -12.23 -96.89 -133.16
N PRO A 35 -12.04 -98.10 -132.61
CA PRO A 35 -11.37 -99.23 -133.30
C PRO A 35 -12.03 -99.64 -134.63
N THR A 36 -13.25 -99.18 -134.86
CA THR A 36 -14.11 -99.48 -136.00
C THR A 36 -13.71 -98.79 -137.31
N GLY A 37 -13.05 -97.62 -137.26
CA GLY A 37 -12.66 -96.89 -138.47
C GLY A 37 -11.49 -97.51 -139.24
N GLY A 38 -10.52 -98.08 -138.52
CA GLY A 38 -9.28 -98.64 -139.13
C GLY A 38 -9.49 -99.95 -139.90
N ALA A 39 -10.54 -100.71 -139.60
CA ALA A 39 -10.84 -101.98 -140.27
C ALA A 39 -11.41 -101.78 -141.69
N LEU A 40 -12.15 -100.69 -141.92
CA LEU A 40 -12.80 -100.40 -143.20
C LEU A 40 -11.77 -100.10 -144.30
N TYR A 41 -10.70 -99.38 -143.96
CA TYR A 41 -9.70 -98.91 -144.93
C TYR A 41 -8.88 -100.05 -145.57
N ARG A 42 -8.62 -101.14 -144.84
CA ARG A 42 -7.78 -102.25 -145.33
C ARG A 42 -8.50 -103.17 -146.33
N MET A 43 -9.84 -103.20 -146.34
CA MET A 43 -10.60 -104.09 -147.24
C MET A 43 -10.68 -103.57 -148.68
N ILE A 44 -10.54 -102.26 -148.90
CA ILE A 44 -10.64 -101.62 -150.23
C ILE A 44 -9.37 -101.81 -151.08
N ALA A 45 -8.23 -102.17 -150.48
CA ALA A 45 -6.91 -102.10 -151.14
C ALA A 45 -6.41 -103.39 -151.85
N ARG A 46 -7.22 -104.44 -152.03
CA ARG A 46 -6.76 -105.72 -152.64
C ARG A 46 -6.88 -105.72 -154.18
N ARG A 47 -5.79 -106.07 -154.90
CA ARG A 47 -5.73 -106.20 -156.37
C ARG A 47 -5.99 -107.65 -156.86
N PRO A 48 -6.61 -107.86 -158.04
CA PRO A 48 -6.91 -109.19 -158.61
C PRO A 48 -5.65 -109.97 -159.04
N SER A 49 -5.70 -111.32 -159.00
CA SER A 49 -4.53 -112.19 -159.23
C SER A 49 -4.08 -112.24 -160.70
N ASN A 50 -2.76 -112.27 -160.94
CA ASN A 50 -2.14 -112.28 -162.28
C ASN A 50 -2.33 -113.60 -163.07
N ARG A 51 -3.08 -114.59 -162.55
CA ARG A 51 -3.27 -115.91 -163.17
C ARG A 51 -3.99 -115.83 -164.53
N ILE A 52 -4.89 -114.87 -164.70
CA ILE A 52 -5.67 -114.66 -165.94
C ILE A 52 -4.74 -114.25 -167.10
N ALA A 53 -3.82 -113.32 -166.84
CA ALA A 53 -2.84 -112.90 -167.84
C ALA A 53 -1.90 -114.06 -168.23
N GLY A 54 -1.50 -114.90 -167.26
CA GLY A 54 -0.69 -116.09 -167.53
C GLY A 54 -1.37 -117.10 -168.45
N ALA A 55 -2.67 -117.37 -168.26
CA ALA A 55 -3.42 -118.30 -169.11
C ALA A 55 -3.55 -117.79 -170.56
N ALA A 56 -3.76 -116.48 -170.75
CA ALA A 56 -3.87 -115.85 -172.06
C ALA A 56 -2.57 -115.97 -172.87
N ALA A 57 -1.42 -115.81 -172.21
CA ALA A 57 -0.11 -115.96 -172.84
C ALA A 57 0.13 -117.40 -173.34
N LEU A 58 -0.26 -118.42 -172.56
CA LEU A 58 -0.14 -119.83 -172.97
C LEU A 58 -1.04 -120.16 -174.17
N ALA A 59 -2.29 -119.70 -174.15
CA ALA A 59 -3.21 -119.91 -175.27
C ALA A 59 -2.72 -119.22 -176.56
N SER A 60 -2.14 -118.02 -176.42
CA SER A 60 -1.53 -117.28 -177.53
C SER A 60 -0.36 -118.05 -178.16
N LEU A 61 0.50 -118.63 -177.32
CA LEU A 61 1.65 -119.43 -177.76
C LEU A 61 1.20 -120.69 -178.50
N PHE A 62 0.17 -121.37 -177.99
CA PHE A 62 -0.39 -122.57 -178.59
C PHE A 62 -0.98 -122.28 -179.98
N TRP A 63 -1.71 -121.17 -180.12
CA TRP A 63 -2.27 -120.76 -181.42
C TRP A 63 -1.17 -120.51 -182.46
N LEU A 64 -0.18 -119.70 -182.12
CA LEU A 64 0.95 -119.42 -183.01
C LEU A 64 1.71 -120.69 -183.39
N GLY A 65 1.88 -121.61 -182.43
CA GLY A 65 2.50 -122.91 -182.69
C GLY A 65 1.68 -123.78 -183.64
N ALA A 66 0.35 -123.81 -183.48
CA ALA A 66 -0.55 -124.57 -184.35
C ALA A 66 -0.56 -124.03 -185.77
N GLU A 67 -0.60 -122.70 -185.92
CA GLU A 67 -0.54 -122.06 -187.23
C GLU A 67 0.82 -122.27 -187.91
N ALA A 68 1.93 -122.11 -187.19
CA ALA A 68 3.26 -122.41 -187.72
C ALA A 68 3.36 -123.86 -188.20
N ALA A 69 2.81 -124.83 -187.43
CA ALA A 69 2.77 -126.23 -187.82
C ALA A 69 1.89 -126.47 -189.07
N TYR A 70 0.74 -125.79 -189.16
CA TYR A 70 -0.15 -125.85 -190.31
C TYR A 70 0.52 -125.31 -191.58
N LEU A 71 1.15 -124.13 -191.49
CA LEU A 71 1.88 -123.51 -192.59
C LEU A 71 3.05 -124.37 -193.07
N TRP A 72 3.79 -124.97 -192.14
CA TRP A 72 4.87 -125.89 -192.48
C TRP A 72 4.37 -127.13 -193.21
N GLY A 73 3.23 -127.70 -192.80
CA GLY A 73 2.62 -128.86 -193.46
C GLY A 73 2.08 -128.56 -194.85
N LEU A 74 1.50 -127.36 -195.06
CA LEU A 74 0.86 -126.99 -196.32
C LEU A 74 1.86 -126.54 -197.40
N TYR A 75 2.81 -125.68 -197.05
CA TYR A 75 3.74 -125.07 -198.02
C TYR A 75 5.16 -125.65 -197.95
N GLY A 76 5.53 -126.32 -196.85
CA GLY A 76 6.93 -126.64 -196.57
C GLY A 76 7.78 -125.39 -196.32
N ILE A 77 9.05 -125.58 -195.95
CA ILE A 77 9.95 -124.45 -195.65
C ILE A 77 10.26 -123.63 -196.90
N GLU A 78 10.40 -124.30 -198.05
CA GLU A 78 10.74 -123.62 -199.30
C GLU A 78 9.55 -122.87 -199.89
N GLY A 79 8.34 -123.46 -199.83
CA GLY A 79 7.13 -122.81 -200.33
C GLY A 79 6.74 -121.56 -199.54
N LEU A 80 7.11 -121.49 -198.26
CA LEU A 80 6.89 -120.30 -197.44
C LEU A 80 7.71 -119.08 -197.89
N LYS A 81 8.86 -119.29 -198.54
CA LYS A 81 9.72 -118.20 -199.03
C LYS A 81 9.28 -117.65 -200.38
N THR A 82 8.45 -118.39 -201.11
CA THR A 82 7.96 -118.03 -202.44
C THR A 82 6.54 -117.48 -202.43
N LEU A 83 5.96 -117.26 -201.24
CA LEU A 83 4.62 -116.72 -201.07
C LEU A 83 4.51 -115.32 -201.64
N SER A 84 3.34 -115.00 -202.18
CA SER A 84 2.97 -113.65 -202.61
C SER A 84 2.75 -112.72 -201.41
N ASP A 85 2.91 -111.42 -201.61
CA ASP A 85 2.63 -110.37 -200.60
C ASP A 85 1.18 -110.44 -200.08
N LEU A 86 0.23 -110.82 -200.94
CA LEU A 86 -1.17 -110.97 -200.53
C LEU A 86 -1.36 -112.18 -199.60
N GLU A 87 -0.71 -113.30 -199.91
CA GLU A 87 -0.81 -114.55 -199.14
C GLU A 87 -0.18 -114.40 -197.76
N THR A 88 1.00 -113.78 -197.69
CA THR A 88 1.65 -113.46 -196.41
C THR A 88 0.82 -112.51 -195.56
N GLY A 89 0.17 -111.51 -196.16
CA GLY A 89 -0.76 -110.63 -195.47
C GLY A 89 -1.98 -111.36 -194.90
N LEU A 90 -2.54 -112.32 -195.65
CA LEU A 90 -3.68 -113.12 -195.19
C LEU A 90 -3.30 -114.05 -194.03
N ILE A 91 -2.13 -114.69 -194.13
CA ILE A 91 -1.57 -115.55 -193.07
C ILE A 91 -1.29 -114.71 -191.81
N ALA A 92 -0.62 -113.57 -191.94
CA ALA A 92 -0.39 -112.67 -190.79
C ALA A 92 -1.72 -112.24 -190.14
N GLY A 93 -2.76 -111.98 -190.95
CA GLY A 93 -4.10 -111.71 -190.45
C GLY A 93 -4.71 -112.90 -189.69
N ALA A 94 -4.58 -114.11 -190.22
CA ALA A 94 -5.04 -115.35 -189.59
C ALA A 94 -4.33 -115.63 -188.26
N ALA A 95 -3.06 -115.24 -188.12
CA ALA A 95 -2.32 -115.29 -186.87
C ALA A 95 -2.80 -114.29 -185.83
N LEU A 96 -3.02 -113.06 -186.28
CA LEU A 96 -3.16 -111.91 -185.39
C LEU A 96 -4.58 -111.78 -184.84
N VAL A 97 -5.60 -112.18 -185.61
CA VAL A 97 -7.01 -112.10 -185.18
C VAL A 97 -7.28 -112.95 -183.92
N PRO A 98 -6.88 -114.23 -183.83
CA PRO A 98 -7.13 -115.06 -182.65
C PRO A 98 -6.33 -114.60 -181.43
N LEU A 99 -5.11 -114.11 -181.62
CA LEU A 99 -4.31 -113.50 -180.56
C LEU A 99 -5.01 -112.30 -179.91
N MET A 100 -5.58 -111.42 -180.74
CA MET A 100 -6.39 -110.29 -180.26
C MET A 100 -7.60 -110.76 -179.46
N LEU A 101 -8.32 -111.78 -179.94
CA LEU A 101 -9.49 -112.32 -179.24
C LEU A 101 -9.13 -112.94 -177.89
N ILE A 102 -8.04 -113.70 -177.81
CA ILE A 102 -7.55 -114.31 -176.57
C ILE A 102 -7.24 -113.22 -175.53
N TRP A 103 -6.51 -112.18 -175.92
CA TRP A 103 -6.17 -111.08 -175.02
C TRP A 103 -7.39 -110.22 -174.63
N MET A 104 -8.34 -110.04 -175.54
CA MET A 104 -9.61 -109.37 -175.23
C MET A 104 -10.42 -110.14 -174.17
N LEU A 105 -10.52 -111.46 -174.28
CA LEU A 105 -11.15 -112.34 -173.28
C LEU A 105 -10.42 -112.29 -171.93
N ALA A 106 -9.08 -112.25 -171.95
CA ALA A 106 -8.29 -112.14 -170.73
C ALA A 106 -8.53 -110.81 -170.02
N TRP A 107 -8.59 -109.71 -170.77
CA TRP A 107 -8.87 -108.39 -170.24
C TRP A 107 -10.27 -108.29 -169.62
N THR A 108 -11.30 -108.81 -170.29
CA THR A 108 -12.67 -108.81 -169.74
C THR A 108 -12.79 -109.69 -168.49
N ALA A 109 -12.12 -110.86 -168.47
CA ALA A 109 -12.08 -111.71 -167.29
C ALA A 109 -11.36 -111.05 -166.10
N TRP A 110 -10.22 -110.39 -166.35
CA TRP A 110 -9.48 -109.66 -165.32
C TRP A 110 -10.30 -108.49 -164.77
N ARG A 111 -10.95 -107.71 -165.64
CA ARG A 111 -11.83 -106.60 -165.27
C ARG A 111 -13.08 -107.08 -164.51
N GLY A 112 -13.66 -108.20 -164.91
CA GLY A 112 -14.77 -108.83 -164.21
C GLY A 112 -14.39 -109.31 -162.80
N ALA A 113 -13.20 -109.90 -162.66
CA ALA A 113 -12.67 -110.31 -161.35
C ALA A 113 -12.41 -109.10 -160.43
N GLU A 114 -11.91 -107.99 -160.98
CA GLU A 114 -11.73 -106.73 -160.26
C GLU A 114 -13.07 -106.17 -159.76
N MET A 115 -14.10 -106.14 -160.62
CA MET A 115 -15.43 -105.68 -160.23
C MET A 115 -16.08 -106.56 -159.16
N ARG A 116 -15.92 -107.90 -159.22
CA ARG A 116 -16.49 -108.81 -158.23
C ARG A 116 -15.96 -108.55 -156.82
N LEU A 117 -14.65 -108.31 -156.69
CA LEU A 117 -14.01 -107.93 -155.42
C LEU A 117 -14.56 -106.62 -154.86
N MET A 118 -14.79 -105.64 -155.73
CA MET A 118 -15.30 -104.32 -155.34
C MET A 118 -16.80 -104.37 -154.96
N SER A 119 -17.60 -105.19 -155.65
CA SER A 119 -19.01 -105.43 -155.31
C SER A 119 -19.20 -106.18 -153.99
N GLU A 120 -18.34 -107.16 -153.67
CA GLU A 120 -18.38 -107.84 -152.36
C GLU A 120 -18.07 -106.87 -151.20
N ALA A 121 -17.13 -105.93 -151.39
CA ALA A 121 -16.83 -104.90 -150.41
C ALA A 121 -17.98 -103.90 -150.23
N LEU A 122 -18.64 -103.50 -151.33
CA LEU A 122 -19.81 -102.62 -151.30
C LEU A 122 -21.05 -103.30 -150.69
N ALA A 123 -21.34 -104.56 -151.03
CA ALA A 123 -22.46 -105.31 -150.47
C ALA A 123 -22.32 -105.48 -148.94
N ARG A 124 -21.11 -105.75 -148.45
CA ARG A 124 -20.84 -105.88 -147.02
C ARG A 124 -20.94 -104.53 -146.28
N THR A 125 -20.72 -103.42 -146.97
CA THR A 125 -20.93 -102.06 -146.44
C THR A 125 -22.42 -101.67 -146.46
N ALA A 126 -23.16 -102.07 -147.51
CA ALA A 126 -24.60 -101.82 -147.62
C ALA A 126 -25.42 -102.58 -146.57
N ILE A 127 -25.09 -103.85 -146.30
CA ILE A 127 -25.73 -104.65 -145.24
C ILE A 127 -25.56 -104.00 -143.86
N ARG A 128 -24.38 -103.41 -143.59
CA ARG A 128 -24.12 -102.72 -142.32
C ARG A 128 -24.82 -101.36 -142.20
N LEU A 129 -25.28 -100.80 -143.32
CA LEU A 129 -26.09 -99.59 -143.36
C LEU A 129 -27.60 -99.90 -143.29
N SER A 130 -28.02 -101.17 -143.35
CA SER A 130 -29.42 -101.60 -143.35
C SER A 130 -29.96 -102.13 -142.01
N ASP A 131 -29.12 -102.19 -140.96
CA ASP A 131 -29.54 -102.47 -139.56
C ASP A 131 -29.32 -101.22 -138.66
N PRO A 132 -30.32 -100.32 -138.51
CA PRO A 132 -30.21 -99.13 -137.67
C PRO A 132 -30.58 -99.34 -136.17
N GLU A 133 -31.05 -100.51 -135.73
CA GLU A 133 -31.60 -100.68 -134.36
C GLU A 133 -30.55 -100.80 -133.24
N ASP A 134 -29.43 -101.48 -133.46
CA ASP A 134 -28.48 -101.77 -132.37
C ASP A 134 -27.61 -100.56 -131.96
N PHE A 135 -27.34 -99.63 -132.89
CA PHE A 135 -26.48 -98.47 -132.61
C PHE A 135 -27.21 -97.33 -131.88
N ALA A 136 -28.52 -97.18 -132.08
CA ALA A 136 -29.33 -96.19 -131.38
C ALA A 136 -29.71 -96.65 -129.97
N THR A 137 -30.04 -97.93 -129.80
CA THR A 137 -30.50 -98.48 -128.51
C THR A 137 -29.39 -98.45 -127.44
N GLY A 138 -28.13 -98.75 -127.81
CA GLY A 138 -26.99 -98.71 -126.88
C GLY A 138 -26.61 -97.30 -126.40
N GLN A 139 -26.65 -96.30 -127.29
CA GLN A 139 -26.39 -94.90 -126.90
C GLN A 139 -27.54 -94.32 -126.07
N ILE A 140 -28.80 -94.61 -126.42
CA ILE A 140 -29.97 -94.17 -125.65
C ILE A 140 -29.98 -94.82 -124.25
N ALA A 141 -29.62 -96.11 -124.11
CA ALA A 141 -29.52 -96.78 -122.81
C ALA A 141 -28.41 -96.18 -121.92
N THR A 142 -27.27 -95.81 -122.51
CA THR A 142 -26.14 -95.22 -121.75
C THR A 142 -26.44 -93.79 -121.32
N ILE A 143 -27.01 -92.98 -122.22
CA ILE A 143 -27.44 -91.61 -121.92
C ILE A 143 -28.55 -91.62 -120.87
N SER A 144 -29.56 -92.49 -121.00
CA SER A 144 -30.63 -92.59 -120.00
C SER A 144 -30.14 -93.05 -118.62
N ALA A 145 -29.14 -93.95 -118.55
CA ALA A 145 -28.50 -94.32 -117.30
C ALA A 145 -27.62 -93.21 -116.70
N ALA A 146 -26.98 -92.39 -117.52
CA ALA A 146 -26.23 -91.21 -117.07
C ALA A 146 -27.17 -90.12 -116.56
N VAL A 147 -28.22 -89.78 -117.32
CA VAL A 147 -29.25 -88.81 -116.93
C VAL A 147 -30.00 -89.24 -115.68
N ARG A 148 -30.32 -90.54 -115.51
CA ARG A 148 -30.92 -91.04 -114.26
C ARG A 148 -29.99 -90.90 -113.06
N ARG A 149 -28.69 -91.14 -113.23
CA ARG A 149 -27.70 -90.95 -112.16
C ARG A 149 -27.51 -89.46 -111.83
N GLU A 150 -27.44 -88.61 -112.83
CA GLU A 150 -27.33 -87.17 -112.65
C GLU A 150 -28.58 -86.59 -112.00
N LEU A 151 -29.78 -87.02 -112.41
CA LEU A 151 -31.04 -86.63 -111.79
C LEU A 151 -31.17 -87.16 -110.36
N ALA A 152 -30.66 -88.36 -110.06
CA ALA A 152 -30.64 -88.89 -108.70
C ALA A 152 -29.68 -88.07 -107.81
N ALA A 153 -28.49 -87.73 -108.31
CA ALA A 153 -27.54 -86.87 -107.61
C ALA A 153 -28.08 -85.44 -107.43
N MET A 154 -28.75 -84.88 -108.45
CA MET A 154 -29.44 -83.58 -108.32
C MET A 154 -30.60 -83.64 -107.33
N ARG A 155 -31.37 -84.73 -107.32
CA ARG A 155 -32.47 -84.89 -106.36
C ARG A 155 -31.95 -85.03 -104.94
N GLU A 156 -30.89 -85.80 -104.72
CA GLU A 156 -30.21 -85.91 -103.43
C GLU A 156 -29.59 -84.58 -103.00
N GLY A 157 -28.96 -83.85 -103.92
CA GLY A 157 -28.44 -82.50 -103.67
C GLY A 157 -29.54 -81.48 -103.37
N LEU A 158 -30.69 -81.58 -104.05
CA LEU A 158 -31.86 -80.74 -103.80
C LEU A 158 -32.50 -81.05 -102.45
N ASP A 159 -32.70 -82.32 -102.11
CA ASP A 159 -33.23 -82.74 -100.81
C ASP A 159 -32.28 -82.30 -99.67
N ALA A 160 -30.95 -82.38 -99.88
CA ALA A 160 -29.96 -81.88 -98.93
C ALA A 160 -30.00 -80.35 -98.78
N ALA A 161 -30.11 -79.60 -99.89
CA ALA A 161 -30.22 -78.15 -99.87
C ALA A 161 -31.53 -77.67 -99.23
N LEU A 162 -32.65 -78.36 -99.50
CA LEU A 162 -33.94 -78.09 -98.85
C LEU A 162 -33.86 -78.33 -97.35
N LYS A 163 -33.23 -79.43 -96.92
CA LYS A 163 -33.02 -79.70 -95.50
C LYS A 163 -32.17 -78.62 -94.83
N GLN A 164 -31.09 -78.18 -95.48
CA GLN A 164 -30.27 -77.06 -94.99
C GLN A 164 -31.06 -75.75 -94.92
N ALA A 165 -31.92 -75.48 -95.90
CA ALA A 165 -32.78 -74.30 -95.90
C ALA A 165 -33.83 -74.36 -94.78
N GLU A 166 -34.39 -75.54 -94.48
CA GLU A 166 -35.29 -75.74 -93.33
C GLU A 166 -34.57 -75.56 -92.00
N GLU A 167 -33.37 -76.13 -91.84
CA GLU A 167 -32.52 -75.92 -90.66
C GLU A 167 -32.15 -74.45 -90.48
N LEU A 168 -31.77 -73.75 -91.56
CA LEU A 168 -31.49 -72.32 -91.53
C LEU A 168 -32.74 -71.50 -91.16
N LYS A 169 -33.90 -71.83 -91.71
CA LYS A 169 -35.18 -71.18 -91.36
C LYS A 169 -35.50 -71.33 -89.88
N GLU A 170 -35.28 -72.51 -89.31
CA GLU A 170 -35.51 -72.76 -87.89
C GLU A 170 -34.51 -71.97 -87.02
N ILE A 171 -33.24 -71.93 -87.39
CA ILE A 171 -32.22 -71.11 -86.69
C ILE A 171 -32.57 -69.63 -86.76
N VAL A 172 -32.88 -69.10 -87.94
CA VAL A 172 -33.25 -67.70 -88.12
C VAL A 172 -34.52 -67.37 -87.33
N SER A 173 -35.52 -68.25 -87.34
CA SER A 173 -36.75 -68.04 -86.55
C SER A 173 -36.45 -68.01 -85.05
N ARG A 174 -35.57 -68.89 -84.56
CA ARG A 174 -35.12 -68.88 -83.16
C ARG A 174 -34.36 -67.61 -82.80
N GLU A 175 -33.43 -67.20 -83.66
CA GLU A 175 -32.63 -65.97 -83.46
C GLU A 175 -33.53 -64.73 -83.46
N VAL A 176 -34.49 -64.65 -84.38
CA VAL A 176 -35.48 -63.55 -84.41
C VAL A 176 -36.33 -63.54 -83.14
N GLU A 177 -36.78 -64.70 -82.66
CA GLU A 177 -37.53 -64.78 -81.40
C GLU A 177 -36.67 -64.39 -80.18
N GLU A 178 -35.38 -64.75 -80.18
CA GLU A 178 -34.43 -64.32 -79.16
C GLU A 178 -34.17 -62.81 -79.20
N ILE A 179 -34.07 -62.23 -80.39
CA ILE A 179 -33.96 -60.79 -80.60
C ILE A 179 -35.23 -60.08 -80.12
N ASP A 180 -36.42 -60.56 -80.46
CA ASP A 180 -37.68 -59.95 -80.02
C ASP A 180 -37.83 -60.03 -78.50
N ARG A 181 -37.51 -61.19 -77.89
CA ARG A 181 -37.49 -61.34 -76.43
C ARG A 181 -36.42 -60.44 -75.80
N GLY A 182 -35.26 -60.29 -76.44
CA GLY A 182 -34.18 -59.38 -76.02
C GLY A 182 -34.60 -57.92 -76.08
N SER A 183 -35.23 -57.51 -77.17
CA SER A 183 -35.75 -56.18 -77.43
C SER A 183 -36.86 -55.81 -76.44
N GLY A 184 -37.82 -56.70 -76.20
CA GLY A 184 -38.87 -56.50 -75.19
C GLY A 184 -38.31 -56.33 -73.78
N ARG A 185 -37.28 -57.11 -73.40
CA ARG A 185 -36.57 -56.90 -72.12
C ARG A 185 -35.83 -55.56 -72.08
N ALA A 186 -35.21 -55.15 -73.18
CA ALA A 186 -34.52 -53.87 -73.27
C ALA A 186 -35.50 -52.70 -73.13
N GLU A 187 -36.65 -52.76 -73.81
CA GLU A 187 -37.71 -51.75 -73.71
C GLU A 187 -38.29 -51.67 -72.29
N PHE A 188 -38.58 -52.82 -71.66
CA PHE A 188 -39.06 -52.84 -70.28
C PHE A 188 -38.06 -52.20 -69.30
N ARG A 189 -36.77 -52.50 -69.45
CA ARG A 189 -35.71 -51.86 -68.64
C ARG A 189 -35.63 -50.36 -68.91
N ALA A 190 -35.72 -49.93 -70.17
CA ALA A 190 -35.69 -48.52 -70.54
C ALA A 190 -36.85 -47.75 -69.89
N ARG A 191 -38.08 -48.28 -69.99
CA ARG A 191 -39.26 -47.70 -69.31
C ARG A 191 -39.11 -47.66 -67.79
N THR A 192 -38.58 -48.74 -67.20
CA THR A 192 -38.32 -48.79 -65.75
C THR A 192 -37.28 -47.75 -65.33
N MET A 193 -36.21 -47.58 -66.10
CA MET A 193 -35.21 -46.54 -65.87
C MET A 193 -35.81 -45.14 -66.00
N GLU A 194 -36.66 -44.90 -67.00
CA GLU A 194 -37.35 -43.62 -67.18
C GLU A 194 -38.26 -43.28 -66.00
N GLU A 195 -39.04 -44.24 -65.51
CA GLU A 195 -39.86 -44.07 -64.30
C GLU A 195 -39.01 -43.75 -63.06
N LEU A 196 -37.91 -44.49 -62.86
CA LEU A 196 -37.00 -44.26 -61.73
C LEU A 196 -36.32 -42.89 -61.82
N LEU A 197 -35.86 -42.50 -63.01
CA LEU A 197 -35.27 -41.17 -63.25
C LEU A 197 -36.29 -40.06 -63.02
N THR A 198 -37.54 -40.25 -63.43
CA THR A 198 -38.63 -39.29 -63.20
C THR A 198 -38.93 -39.14 -61.71
N ARG A 199 -39.03 -40.25 -60.97
CA ARG A 199 -39.20 -40.22 -59.50
C ARG A 199 -38.01 -39.55 -58.81
N HIS A 200 -36.79 -39.86 -59.25
CA HIS A 200 -35.58 -39.27 -58.68
C HIS A 200 -35.51 -37.77 -58.94
N ARG A 201 -35.83 -37.33 -60.16
CA ARG A 201 -35.94 -35.91 -60.52
C ARG A 201 -36.98 -35.19 -59.66
N GLN A 202 -38.14 -35.79 -59.42
CA GLN A 202 -39.19 -35.20 -58.58
C GLN A 202 -38.75 -35.12 -57.11
N SER A 203 -38.11 -36.17 -56.57
CA SER A 203 -37.56 -36.16 -55.22
C SER A 203 -36.46 -35.12 -55.05
N LEU A 204 -35.59 -34.94 -56.04
CA LEU A 204 -34.57 -33.90 -56.02
C LEU A 204 -35.17 -32.49 -56.08
N ASP A 205 -36.21 -32.27 -56.89
CA ASP A 205 -36.93 -30.99 -56.94
C ASP A 205 -37.62 -30.67 -55.60
N GLU A 206 -38.24 -31.67 -54.97
CA GLU A 206 -38.82 -31.52 -53.63
C GLU A 206 -37.75 -31.22 -52.58
N THR A 207 -36.63 -31.96 -52.60
CA THR A 207 -35.49 -31.73 -51.70
C THR A 207 -34.92 -30.32 -51.89
N ALA A 208 -34.74 -29.87 -53.13
CA ALA A 208 -34.25 -28.53 -53.44
C ALA A 208 -35.21 -27.43 -52.94
N LYS A 209 -36.53 -27.63 -53.10
CA LYS A 209 -37.54 -26.71 -52.57
C LYS A 209 -37.53 -26.66 -51.04
N THR A 210 -37.41 -27.81 -50.37
CA THR A 210 -37.33 -27.88 -48.91
C THR A 210 -36.07 -27.20 -48.41
N LEU A 211 -34.91 -27.50 -49.00
CA LEU A 211 -33.64 -26.85 -48.68
C LEU A 211 -33.71 -25.33 -48.90
N GLY A 212 -34.36 -24.88 -49.98
CA GLY A 212 -34.60 -23.46 -50.23
C GLY A 212 -35.42 -22.79 -49.12
N ARG A 213 -36.52 -23.41 -48.68
CA ARG A 213 -37.36 -22.88 -47.58
C ARG A 213 -36.63 -22.87 -46.24
N GLU A 214 -35.87 -23.92 -45.93
CA GLU A 214 -35.03 -23.98 -44.73
C GLU A 214 -33.94 -22.91 -44.76
N SER A 215 -33.25 -22.76 -45.89
CA SER A 215 -32.22 -21.73 -46.07
C SER A 215 -32.77 -20.31 -45.89
N ASP A 216 -33.97 -20.03 -46.42
CA ASP A 216 -34.64 -18.74 -46.22
C ASP A 216 -35.02 -18.52 -44.75
N THR A 217 -35.47 -19.57 -44.06
CA THR A 217 -35.84 -19.52 -42.64
C THR A 217 -34.60 -19.28 -41.78
N ILE A 218 -33.51 -20.01 -42.04
CA ILE A 218 -32.21 -19.82 -41.37
C ILE A 218 -31.69 -18.41 -41.64
N SER A 219 -31.73 -17.94 -42.89
CA SER A 219 -31.27 -16.59 -43.24
C SER A 219 -32.06 -15.50 -42.53
N ARG A 220 -33.39 -15.70 -42.37
CA ARG A 220 -34.24 -14.78 -41.60
C ARG A 220 -33.89 -14.81 -40.11
N ALA A 221 -33.75 -16.00 -39.53
CA ALA A 221 -33.37 -16.17 -38.13
C ALA A 221 -32.00 -15.56 -37.82
N ILE A 222 -31.00 -15.77 -38.70
CA ILE A 222 -29.67 -15.15 -38.57
C ILE A 222 -29.78 -13.63 -38.61
N ARG A 223 -30.55 -13.05 -39.54
CA ARG A 223 -30.74 -11.58 -39.60
C ARG A 223 -31.37 -11.05 -38.31
N GLU A 224 -32.43 -11.68 -37.84
CA GLU A 224 -33.10 -11.31 -36.58
C GLU A 224 -32.15 -11.42 -35.39
N GLN A 225 -31.35 -12.48 -35.32
CA GLN A 225 -30.36 -12.67 -34.27
C GLN A 225 -29.23 -11.63 -34.33
N VAL A 226 -28.75 -11.28 -35.53
CA VAL A 226 -27.76 -10.21 -35.73
C VAL A 226 -28.32 -8.86 -35.28
N ASP A 227 -29.58 -8.54 -35.62
CA ASP A 227 -30.21 -7.30 -35.20
C ASP A 227 -30.47 -7.26 -33.69
N ALA A 228 -30.85 -8.39 -33.08
CA ALA A 228 -30.95 -8.51 -31.63
C ALA A 228 -29.59 -8.30 -30.94
N VAL A 229 -28.53 -8.89 -31.45
CA VAL A 229 -27.15 -8.69 -30.95
C VAL A 229 -26.71 -7.25 -31.09
N ARG A 230 -27.00 -6.59 -32.22
CA ARG A 230 -26.73 -5.14 -32.40
C ARG A 230 -27.49 -4.29 -31.40
N GLY A 231 -28.77 -4.59 -31.15
CA GLY A 231 -29.58 -3.89 -30.15
C GLY A 231 -29.05 -4.06 -28.72
N LEU A 232 -28.63 -5.28 -28.36
CA LEU A 232 -27.97 -5.57 -27.08
C LEU A 232 -26.64 -4.84 -26.94
N ALA A 233 -25.82 -4.81 -27.99
CA ALA A 233 -24.55 -4.09 -28.01
C ALA A 233 -24.75 -2.57 -27.85
N GLY A 234 -25.71 -1.98 -28.57
CA GLY A 234 -26.04 -0.56 -28.43
C GLY A 234 -26.53 -0.22 -27.02
N LYS A 235 -27.39 -1.06 -26.44
CA LYS A 235 -27.84 -0.86 -25.06
C LYS A 235 -26.71 -0.99 -24.04
N ALA A 236 -25.78 -1.93 -24.26
CA ALA A 236 -24.59 -2.07 -23.41
C ALA A 236 -23.67 -0.85 -23.51
N GLU A 237 -23.51 -0.26 -24.71
CA GLU A 237 -22.77 0.98 -24.91
C GLU A 237 -23.40 2.15 -24.14
N ASP A 238 -24.73 2.31 -24.23
CA ASP A 238 -25.48 3.32 -23.48
C ASP A 238 -25.34 3.13 -21.96
N ASP A 239 -25.52 1.90 -21.47
CA ASP A 239 -25.41 1.58 -20.05
C ASP A 239 -23.98 1.81 -19.52
N LEU A 240 -22.96 1.45 -20.30
CA LEU A 240 -21.55 1.73 -19.97
C LEU A 240 -21.24 3.22 -19.99
N GLY A 241 -21.78 3.99 -20.95
CA GLY A 241 -21.65 5.44 -21.00
C GLY A 241 -22.30 6.12 -19.79
N ALA A 242 -23.49 5.66 -19.40
CA ALA A 242 -24.18 6.14 -18.21
C ALA A 242 -23.43 5.77 -16.93
N ALA A 243 -22.91 4.55 -16.82
CA ALA A 243 -22.08 4.10 -15.71
C ALA A 243 -20.79 4.93 -15.61
N GLY A 244 -20.08 5.14 -16.72
CA GLY A 244 -18.89 5.98 -16.79
C GLY A 244 -19.15 7.42 -16.31
N THR A 245 -20.26 8.01 -16.74
CA THR A 245 -20.69 9.34 -16.29
C THR A 245 -20.98 9.37 -14.78
N ARG A 246 -21.64 8.34 -14.23
CA ARG A 246 -21.91 8.23 -12.79
C ARG A 246 -20.63 8.10 -11.98
N VAL A 247 -19.70 7.26 -12.43
CA VAL A 247 -18.39 7.07 -11.79
C VAL A 247 -17.60 8.39 -11.80
N SER A 248 -17.57 9.11 -12.92
CA SER A 248 -16.92 10.42 -13.01
C SER A 248 -17.52 11.42 -12.01
N LYS A 249 -18.85 11.52 -11.94
CA LYS A 249 -19.53 12.40 -10.98
C LYS A 249 -19.25 12.02 -9.52
N GLN A 250 -19.19 10.72 -9.22
CA GLN A 250 -18.84 10.23 -7.89
C GLN A 250 -17.38 10.52 -7.54
N ALA A 251 -16.46 10.37 -8.49
CA ALA A 251 -15.05 10.74 -8.31
C ALA A 251 -14.90 12.24 -8.02
N ASP A 252 -15.60 13.11 -8.74
CA ASP A 252 -15.60 14.56 -8.48
C ASP A 252 -16.21 14.92 -7.12
N ALA A 253 -17.27 14.21 -6.72
CA ALA A 253 -17.88 14.39 -5.40
C ALA A 253 -16.91 13.94 -4.29
N LEU A 254 -16.24 12.81 -4.47
CA LEU A 254 -15.24 12.29 -3.53
C LEU A 254 -14.03 13.23 -3.43
N ALA A 255 -13.54 13.76 -4.55
CA ALA A 255 -12.45 14.74 -4.57
C ALA A 255 -12.83 15.99 -3.77
N ARG A 256 -14.03 16.54 -3.99
CA ARG A 256 -14.54 17.70 -3.23
C ARG A 256 -14.72 17.40 -1.75
N ALA A 257 -15.26 16.23 -1.40
CA ALA A 257 -15.38 15.80 -0.01
C ALA A 257 -14.00 15.65 0.67
N SER A 258 -13.02 15.12 -0.05
CA SER A 258 -11.64 14.97 0.45
C SER A 258 -10.96 16.32 0.66
N GLU A 259 -11.16 17.28 -0.26
CA GLU A 259 -10.65 18.65 -0.12
C GLU A 259 -11.28 19.34 1.11
N ALA A 260 -12.60 19.21 1.29
CA ALA A 260 -13.30 19.74 2.45
C ALA A 260 -12.84 19.10 3.76
N ALA A 261 -12.57 17.78 3.76
CA ALA A 261 -12.03 17.08 4.92
C ALA A 261 -10.61 17.55 5.26
N ARG A 262 -9.73 17.78 4.27
CA ARG A 262 -8.40 18.36 4.49
C ARG A 262 -8.49 19.77 5.07
N ALA A 263 -9.33 20.63 4.50
CA ALA A 263 -9.54 21.98 5.02
C ALA A 263 -10.07 21.98 6.46
N GLY A 264 -11.03 21.09 6.78
CA GLY A 264 -11.54 20.91 8.14
C GLY A 264 -10.48 20.41 9.11
N ALA A 265 -9.61 19.49 8.67
CA ALA A 265 -8.48 19.00 9.46
C ALA A 265 -7.46 20.11 9.76
N ASP A 266 -7.08 20.91 8.76
CA ASP A 266 -6.17 22.06 8.95
C ASP A 266 -6.77 23.10 9.90
N GLN A 267 -8.06 23.41 9.75
CA GLN A 267 -8.76 24.32 10.66
C GLN A 267 -8.75 23.78 12.11
N THR A 268 -8.98 22.48 12.27
CA THR A 268 -8.97 21.82 13.59
C THR A 268 -7.58 21.84 14.20
N ALA A 269 -6.53 21.53 13.42
CA ALA A 269 -5.13 21.63 13.86
C ALA A 269 -4.79 23.05 14.32
N THR A 270 -5.19 24.06 13.55
CA THR A 270 -4.97 25.48 13.90
C THR A 270 -5.75 25.89 15.17
N MET A 271 -6.97 25.37 15.37
CA MET A 271 -7.73 25.60 16.61
C MET A 271 -7.06 24.96 17.82
N LEU A 272 -6.61 23.71 17.69
CA LEU A 272 -5.92 22.98 18.74
C LEU A 272 -4.61 23.67 19.12
N ASP A 273 -3.84 24.15 18.14
CA ASP A 273 -2.61 24.90 18.37
C ASP A 273 -2.85 26.20 19.16
N ARG A 274 -3.90 26.96 18.79
CA ARG A 274 -4.33 28.13 19.57
C ARG A 274 -4.80 27.79 20.98
N GLN A 275 -5.51 26.68 21.15
CA GLN A 275 -5.94 26.21 22.47
C GLN A 275 -4.76 25.77 23.33
N ALA A 276 -3.79 25.04 22.75
CA ALA A 276 -2.56 24.65 23.42
C ALA A 276 -1.76 25.89 23.87
N SER A 277 -1.58 26.87 22.98
CA SER A 277 -0.93 28.14 23.31
C SER A 277 -1.65 28.90 24.44
N ARG A 278 -2.99 28.95 24.40
CA ARG A 278 -3.78 29.56 25.49
C ARG A 278 -3.63 28.81 26.81
N LEU A 279 -3.64 27.49 26.78
CA LEU A 279 -3.43 26.66 27.96
C LEU A 279 -2.04 26.86 28.54
N GLU A 280 -1.01 26.98 27.69
CA GLU A 280 0.36 27.28 28.11
C GLU A 280 0.46 28.65 28.79
N VAL A 281 -0.17 29.68 28.23
CA VAL A 281 -0.24 31.02 28.85
C VAL A 281 -0.99 30.99 30.19
N VAL A 282 -2.13 30.30 30.25
CA VAL A 282 -2.91 30.17 31.51
C VAL A 282 -2.12 29.37 32.54
N ALA A 283 -1.46 28.29 32.14
CA ALA A 283 -0.61 27.49 33.03
C ALA A 283 0.57 28.30 33.55
N GLY A 284 1.26 29.05 32.69
CA GLY A 284 2.33 29.97 33.10
C GLY A 284 1.83 31.06 34.05
N THR A 285 0.65 31.63 33.78
CA THR A 285 0.02 32.62 34.66
C THR A 285 -0.34 32.02 36.02
N ALA A 286 -0.90 30.81 36.04
CA ALA A 286 -1.25 30.09 37.27
C ALA A 286 -0.01 29.75 38.09
N LEU A 287 1.08 29.33 37.43
CA LEU A 287 2.36 29.04 38.07
C LEU A 287 2.96 30.30 38.71
N ALA A 288 2.99 31.41 37.98
CA ALA A 288 3.46 32.70 38.51
C ALA A 288 2.61 33.17 39.70
N LYS A 289 1.28 32.98 39.65
CA LYS A 289 0.39 33.27 40.78
C LYS A 289 0.68 32.37 41.99
N ALA A 290 0.96 31.09 41.76
CA ALA A 290 1.31 30.15 42.81
C ALA A 290 2.65 30.52 43.48
N GLU A 291 3.65 30.94 42.69
CA GLU A 291 4.92 31.47 43.21
C GLU A 291 4.73 32.77 44.00
N GLU A 292 3.90 33.70 43.51
CA GLU A 292 3.55 34.94 44.22
C GLU A 292 2.89 34.65 45.59
N ILE A 293 1.92 33.74 45.60
CA ILE A 293 1.25 33.28 46.82
C ILE A 293 2.27 32.61 47.76
N GLY A 294 3.13 31.74 47.24
CA GLY A 294 4.19 31.09 48.01
C GLY A 294 5.13 32.10 48.67
N ALA A 295 5.58 33.11 47.92
CA ALA A 295 6.41 34.19 48.43
C ALA A 295 5.68 35.08 49.45
N HIS A 296 4.36 35.26 49.30
CA HIS A 296 3.55 35.97 50.29
C HIS A 296 3.42 35.17 51.60
N TYR A 297 3.16 33.86 51.50
CA TYR A 297 3.13 32.97 52.66
C TYR A 297 4.47 32.91 53.39
N GLU A 298 5.59 32.87 52.68
CA GLU A 298 6.91 32.85 53.32
C GLU A 298 7.19 34.15 54.08
N ARG A 299 6.88 35.32 53.48
CA ARG A 299 6.96 36.62 54.16
C ARG A 299 6.03 36.70 55.37
N GLN A 300 4.82 36.16 55.25
CA GLN A 300 3.86 36.11 56.35
C GLN A 300 4.39 35.21 57.48
N ARG A 301 4.96 34.06 57.15
CA ARG A 301 5.60 33.13 58.10
C ARG A 301 6.76 33.79 58.84
N GLU A 302 7.61 34.52 58.12
CA GLU A 302 8.71 35.29 58.70
C GLU A 302 8.22 36.40 59.62
N THR A 303 7.19 37.15 59.22
CA THR A 303 6.56 38.19 60.05
C THR A 303 5.96 37.60 61.34
N ILE A 304 5.28 36.45 61.23
CA ILE A 304 4.74 35.74 62.40
C ILE A 304 5.88 35.25 63.31
N ALA A 305 6.97 34.76 62.75
CA ALA A 305 8.14 34.34 63.53
C ALA A 305 8.82 35.51 64.26
N ASP A 306 8.98 36.67 63.61
CA ASP A 306 9.50 37.89 64.25
C ASP A 306 8.55 38.37 65.36
N ALA A 307 7.23 38.39 65.10
CA ALA A 307 6.24 38.73 66.10
C ALA A 307 6.27 37.78 67.31
N ALA A 308 6.39 36.47 67.08
CA ALA A 308 6.53 35.47 68.15
C ALA A 308 7.80 35.71 68.98
N THR A 309 8.93 36.01 68.33
CA THR A 309 10.21 36.29 69.00
C THR A 309 10.14 37.59 69.84
N ARG A 310 9.50 38.63 69.32
CA ARG A 310 9.24 39.87 70.06
C ARG A 310 8.32 39.65 71.25
N LEU A 311 7.26 38.85 71.08
CA LEU A 311 6.33 38.50 72.15
C LEU A 311 7.04 37.71 73.25
N GLU A 312 7.90 36.76 72.90
CA GLU A 312 8.73 36.02 73.85
C GLU A 312 9.70 36.95 74.61
N THR A 313 10.31 37.91 73.90
CA THR A 313 11.20 38.91 74.51
C THR A 313 10.45 39.82 75.49
N GLU A 314 9.28 40.34 75.11
CA GLU A 314 8.47 41.18 76.00
C GLU A 314 7.90 40.36 77.16
N HIS A 315 7.55 39.09 76.95
CA HIS A 315 7.16 38.18 78.03
C HIS A 315 8.28 38.00 79.06
N ARG A 316 9.52 37.74 78.61
CA ARG A 316 10.69 37.67 79.50
C ARG A 316 10.93 39.00 80.23
N ARG A 317 10.77 40.14 79.53
CA ARG A 317 10.91 41.47 80.12
C ARG A 317 9.87 41.74 81.20
N LEU A 318 8.61 41.41 80.93
CA LEU A 318 7.51 41.52 81.90
C LEU A 318 7.76 40.61 83.10
N GLN A 319 8.21 39.38 82.89
CA GLN A 319 8.55 38.47 83.97
C GLN A 319 9.67 39.03 84.85
N ALA A 320 10.75 39.57 84.26
CA ALA A 320 11.82 40.22 85.00
C ALA A 320 11.34 41.46 85.78
N VAL A 321 10.45 42.28 85.20
CA VAL A 321 9.84 43.43 85.90
C VAL A 321 8.96 42.97 87.06
N PHE A 322 8.16 41.90 86.88
CA PHE A 322 7.35 41.35 87.96
C PHE A 322 8.20 40.74 89.07
N GLU A 323 9.29 40.04 88.76
CA GLU A 323 10.27 39.55 89.73
C GLU A 323 10.91 40.71 90.49
N ALA A 324 11.43 41.73 89.79
CA ALA A 324 11.99 42.92 90.43
C ALA A 324 10.97 43.68 91.30
N HIS A 325 9.71 43.75 90.86
CA HIS A 325 8.63 44.37 91.64
C HIS A 325 8.30 43.55 92.89
N ARG A 326 8.29 42.22 92.78
CA ARG A 326 8.09 41.31 93.91
C ARG A 326 9.23 41.44 94.92
N ASP A 327 10.48 41.40 94.46
CA ASP A 327 11.66 41.59 95.31
C ASP A 327 11.65 42.97 95.99
N GLY A 328 11.25 44.01 95.25
CA GLY A 328 11.06 45.36 95.78
C GLY A 328 9.96 45.44 96.85
N MET A 329 8.84 44.74 96.65
CA MET A 329 7.79 44.62 97.67
C MET A 329 8.25 43.85 98.90
N ASP A 330 8.99 42.76 98.74
CA ASP A 330 9.53 41.98 99.87
C ASP A 330 10.55 42.81 100.67
N ALA A 331 11.41 43.58 99.99
CA ALA A 331 12.33 44.52 100.63
C ALA A 331 11.59 45.65 101.36
N ALA A 332 10.57 46.24 100.74
CA ALA A 332 9.74 47.28 101.36
C ALA A 332 8.99 46.74 102.58
N ASN A 333 8.43 45.53 102.50
CA ASN A 333 7.76 44.87 103.61
C ASN A 333 8.73 44.59 104.77
N THR A 334 9.95 44.16 104.47
CA THR A 334 11.01 43.97 105.47
C THR A 334 11.41 45.29 106.13
N SER A 335 11.56 46.36 105.36
CA SER A 335 11.84 47.70 105.89
C SER A 335 10.70 48.23 106.76
N LEU A 336 9.44 47.99 106.35
CA LEU A 336 8.25 48.40 107.10
C LEU A 336 8.16 47.62 108.42
N ALA A 337 8.46 46.32 108.41
CA ALA A 337 8.56 45.51 109.62
C ALA A 337 9.67 46.01 110.56
N HIS A 338 10.84 46.39 110.03
CA HIS A 338 11.93 46.99 110.80
C HIS A 338 11.50 48.32 111.44
N HIS A 339 10.95 49.23 110.66
CA HIS A 339 10.45 50.53 111.16
C HIS A 339 9.36 50.34 112.21
N THR A 340 8.45 49.37 112.02
CA THR A 340 7.41 49.06 113.01
C THR A 340 8.03 48.55 114.32
N SER A 341 9.09 47.74 114.24
CA SER A 341 9.85 47.28 115.42
C SER A 341 10.58 48.43 116.11
N GLU A 342 11.20 49.35 115.36
CA GLU A 342 11.86 50.54 115.91
C GLU A 342 10.86 51.49 116.58
N ILE A 343 9.71 51.73 115.95
CA ILE A 343 8.60 52.49 116.54
C ILE A 343 8.14 51.81 117.84
N GLY A 344 7.98 50.48 117.84
CA GLY A 344 7.63 49.71 119.04
C GLY A 344 8.64 49.90 120.17
N ARG A 345 9.94 49.85 119.87
CA ARG A 345 11.01 50.12 120.86
C ARG A 345 11.01 51.57 121.33
N ALA A 346 10.81 52.54 120.44
CA ALA A 346 10.75 53.96 120.79
C ALA A 346 9.55 54.27 121.70
N VAL A 347 8.38 53.68 121.42
CA VAL A 347 7.18 53.80 122.25
C VAL A 347 7.39 53.15 123.63
N GLN A 348 8.00 51.97 123.70
CA GLN A 348 8.39 51.36 124.99
C GLN A 348 9.38 52.23 125.77
N GLY A 349 10.39 52.80 125.11
CA GLY A 349 11.35 53.71 125.72
C GLY A 349 10.69 54.99 126.24
N LEU A 350 9.75 55.56 125.50
CA LEU A 350 8.97 56.72 125.93
C LEU A 350 8.10 56.38 127.16
N SER A 351 7.45 55.21 127.18
CA SER A 351 6.66 54.76 128.33
C SER A 351 7.51 54.61 129.60
N ALA A 352 8.68 53.96 129.49
CA ALA A 352 9.60 53.81 130.62
C ALA A 352 10.17 55.16 131.10
N GLY A 353 10.43 56.09 130.18
CA GLY A 353 10.85 57.45 130.50
C GLY A 353 9.77 58.23 131.25
N LEU A 354 8.50 58.11 130.83
CA LEU A 354 7.37 58.74 131.50
C LEU A 354 7.18 58.22 132.92
N ASP A 355 7.27 56.90 133.15
CA ASP A 355 7.17 56.30 134.48
C ASP A 355 8.24 56.86 135.44
N VAL A 356 9.50 56.93 135.00
CA VAL A 356 10.60 57.51 135.79
C VAL A 356 10.34 58.99 136.11
N THR A 357 9.81 59.77 135.16
CA THR A 357 9.51 61.19 135.42
C THR A 357 8.34 61.40 136.37
N PHE A 358 7.32 60.54 136.33
CA PHE A 358 6.19 60.62 137.26
C PHE A 358 6.59 60.20 138.69
N GLU A 359 7.42 59.17 138.84
CA GLU A 359 8.00 58.77 140.13
C GLU A 359 8.83 59.91 140.75
N ALA A 360 9.68 60.57 139.94
CA ALA A 360 10.50 61.70 140.37
C ALA A 360 9.68 62.96 140.72
N ALA A 361 8.56 63.20 140.01
CA ALA A 361 7.64 64.29 140.29
C ALA A 361 6.88 64.07 141.61
N ALA A 362 6.44 62.83 141.89
CA ALA A 362 5.79 62.47 143.14
C ALA A 362 6.74 62.63 144.35
N ALA A 363 8.00 62.21 144.21
CA ALA A 363 9.03 62.37 145.26
C ALA A 363 9.34 63.86 145.55
N ARG A 364 9.41 64.71 144.52
CA ARG A 364 9.60 66.18 144.70
C ARG A 364 8.42 66.87 145.37
N ALA A 365 7.18 66.45 145.06
CA ALA A 365 5.99 67.01 145.69
C ALA A 365 5.90 66.66 147.18
N ALA A 366 6.34 65.46 147.58
CA ALA A 366 6.41 65.07 149.00
C ALA A 366 7.49 65.88 149.77
N ALA A 367 8.67 66.08 149.18
CA ALA A 367 9.74 66.86 149.79
C ALA A 367 9.39 68.35 149.96
N LEU A 368 8.69 68.95 148.98
CA LEU A 368 8.23 70.34 149.06
C LEU A 368 7.21 70.55 150.18
N ARG A 369 6.31 69.59 150.39
CA ARG A 369 5.27 69.66 151.42
C ARG A 369 5.85 69.61 152.84
N GLU A 370 6.92 68.86 153.06
CA GLU A 370 7.63 68.78 154.35
C GLU A 370 8.45 70.06 154.64
N SER A 371 9.11 70.62 153.62
CA SER A 371 9.87 71.88 153.70
C SER A 371 9.01 73.06 154.16
N ILE A 372 7.81 73.20 153.59
CA ILE A 372 6.89 74.31 153.90
C ILE A 372 6.31 74.20 155.33
N ALA A 373 6.07 72.98 155.82
CA ALA A 373 5.59 72.77 157.19
C ALA A 373 6.67 73.11 158.24
N SER A 374 7.95 72.89 157.92
CA SER A 374 9.09 73.22 158.79
C SER A 374 9.34 74.74 158.86
N GLU A 375 9.28 75.46 157.74
CA GLU A 375 9.50 76.92 157.69
C GLU A 375 8.40 77.72 158.43
N ILE A 376 7.14 77.27 158.37
CA ILE A 376 6.03 77.94 159.06
C ILE A 376 6.15 77.84 160.59
N ARG A 377 6.69 76.73 161.13
CA ARG A 377 6.92 76.58 162.57
C ARG A 377 8.12 77.41 163.07
N LEU A 378 9.17 77.55 162.26
CA LEU A 378 10.35 78.34 162.61
C LEU A 378 10.05 79.86 162.55
N GLY A 379 9.35 80.31 161.52
CA GLY A 379 9.00 81.73 161.33
C GLY A 379 8.00 82.29 162.35
N ALA A 380 7.11 81.46 162.90
CA ALA A 380 6.17 81.88 163.94
C ALA A 380 6.85 82.07 165.32
N SER A 381 7.94 81.35 165.60
CA SER A 381 8.71 81.47 166.84
C SER A 381 9.61 82.72 166.83
N GLU A 382 10.26 83.03 165.71
CA GLU A 382 11.16 84.19 165.57
C GLU A 382 10.41 85.54 165.53
N ALA A 383 9.18 85.56 165.02
CA ALA A 383 8.33 86.77 164.98
C ALA A 383 7.78 87.17 166.36
N ALA A 384 7.57 86.21 167.26
CA ALA A 384 7.12 86.48 168.64
C ALA A 384 8.26 87.04 169.52
N ASP A 385 9.50 86.55 169.35
CA ASP A 385 10.66 87.01 170.11
C ASP A 385 11.19 88.37 169.64
N ALA A 386 11.15 88.65 168.33
CA ALA A 386 11.50 89.97 167.78
C ALA A 386 10.55 91.08 168.27
N SER A 387 9.25 90.79 168.39
CA SER A 387 8.25 91.75 168.87
C SER A 387 8.45 92.15 170.35
N SER A 388 8.84 91.20 171.21
CA SER A 388 9.12 91.50 172.63
C SER A 388 10.47 92.24 172.86
N SER A 389 11.45 92.02 171.97
CA SER A 389 12.74 92.71 171.94
C SER A 389 12.61 94.18 171.49
N VAL A 390 11.81 94.44 170.46
CA VAL A 390 11.54 95.79 169.94
C VAL A 390 10.75 96.63 170.97
N SER A 391 9.78 96.04 171.66
CA SER A 391 9.00 96.72 172.70
C SER A 391 9.86 97.11 173.94
N ARG A 392 10.88 96.31 174.28
CA ARG A 392 11.84 96.61 175.36
C ARG A 392 12.93 97.62 174.95
N SER A 393 13.36 97.64 173.69
CA SER A 393 14.35 98.60 173.17
C SER A 393 13.78 100.00 172.95
N ALA A 394 12.51 100.13 172.55
CA ALA A 394 11.85 101.44 172.41
C ALA A 394 11.63 102.15 173.76
N GLY A 395 11.38 101.40 174.84
CA GLY A 395 11.28 101.96 176.20
C GLY A 395 12.63 102.35 176.83
N ALA A 396 13.72 101.71 176.42
CA ALA A 396 15.08 102.03 176.88
C ALA A 396 15.69 103.22 176.10
N ALA A 397 15.39 103.35 174.81
CA ALA A 397 15.86 104.45 173.97
C ALA A 397 15.26 105.82 174.35
N THR A 398 13.98 105.91 174.72
CA THR A 398 13.39 107.21 175.13
C THR A 398 13.83 107.63 176.54
N ARG A 399 14.06 106.67 177.47
CA ARG A 399 14.67 106.94 178.78
C ARG A 399 16.15 107.34 178.65
N ALA A 400 16.87 106.78 177.69
CA ALA A 400 18.22 107.20 177.34
C ALA A 400 18.25 108.61 176.72
N ILE A 401 17.27 108.97 175.88
CA ILE A 401 17.14 110.33 175.33
C ILE A 401 16.84 111.34 176.47
N GLY A 402 15.98 110.99 177.43
CA GLY A 402 15.74 111.82 178.64
C GLY A 402 17.00 112.00 179.51
N ALA A 403 17.76 110.93 179.74
CA ALA A 403 19.00 110.97 180.50
C ALA A 403 20.11 111.77 179.79
N THR A 404 20.24 111.67 178.47
CA THR A 404 21.21 112.46 177.70
C THR A 404 20.88 113.96 177.64
N VAL A 405 19.59 114.33 177.76
CA VAL A 405 19.17 115.74 177.87
C VAL A 405 19.48 116.30 179.27
N ASP A 406 19.29 115.51 180.32
CA ASP A 406 19.69 115.89 181.69
C ASP A 406 21.21 115.92 181.88
N GLU A 407 21.95 115.06 181.17
CA GLU A 407 23.42 115.01 181.16
C GLU A 407 24.05 116.13 180.30
N LEU A 408 23.39 116.56 179.21
CA LEU A 408 23.74 117.81 178.50
C LEU A 408 23.51 119.05 179.38
N LYS A 409 22.46 119.02 180.20
CA LYS A 409 22.13 120.11 181.15
C LYS A 409 23.14 120.19 182.30
N ALA A 410 23.67 119.04 182.76
CA ALA A 410 24.75 118.95 183.74
C ALA A 410 26.14 119.30 183.16
N ALA A 411 26.43 118.91 181.91
CA ALA A 411 27.66 119.25 181.21
C ALA A 411 27.75 120.76 180.87
N ALA A 412 26.63 121.40 180.53
CA ALA A 412 26.56 122.85 180.39
C ALA A 412 26.78 123.58 181.74
N GLY A 413 26.37 122.97 182.86
CA GLY A 413 26.62 123.49 184.21
C GLY A 413 28.08 123.35 184.68
N ALA A 414 28.77 122.28 184.30
CA ALA A 414 30.21 122.09 184.58
C ALA A 414 31.09 123.03 183.74
N LEU A 415 30.72 123.27 182.47
CA LEU A 415 31.39 124.24 181.60
C LEU A 415 31.22 125.70 182.08
N GLY A 416 30.13 125.99 182.82
CA GLY A 416 29.97 127.24 183.58
C GLY A 416 31.02 127.45 184.67
N ASN A 417 31.65 126.41 185.20
CA ASN A 417 32.53 126.53 186.38
C ASN A 417 34.03 126.54 186.05
N ASP A 418 34.47 125.94 184.95
CA ASP A 418 35.88 125.95 184.51
C ASP A 418 36.27 127.25 183.80
N VAL A 419 35.40 127.77 182.93
CA VAL A 419 35.63 129.05 182.22
C VAL A 419 35.57 130.23 183.19
N GLY A 420 34.68 130.16 184.19
CA GLY A 420 34.60 131.15 185.27
C GLY A 420 35.85 131.16 186.15
N ARG A 421 36.43 130.00 186.48
CA ARG A 421 37.66 129.90 187.29
C ARG A 421 38.90 130.38 186.53
N ALA A 422 39.05 129.98 185.26
CA ALA A 422 40.18 130.38 184.42
C ALA A 422 40.14 131.88 184.04
N ALA A 423 38.94 132.45 183.82
CA ALA A 423 38.79 133.88 183.58
C ALA A 423 39.05 134.71 184.85
N ASN A 424 38.60 134.24 186.02
CA ASN A 424 38.81 134.93 187.30
C ASN A 424 40.29 134.88 187.73
N GLU A 425 41.00 133.76 187.55
CA GLU A 425 42.45 133.64 187.78
C GLU A 425 43.27 134.50 186.80
N ALA A 426 42.86 134.59 185.53
CA ALA A 426 43.51 135.44 184.54
C ALA A 426 43.28 136.94 184.79
N ILE A 427 42.09 137.32 185.26
CA ILE A 427 41.76 138.71 185.58
C ILE A 427 42.35 139.13 186.92
N GLU A 428 42.40 138.26 187.93
CA GLU A 428 43.08 138.52 189.20
C GLU A 428 44.59 138.65 189.01
N ALA A 429 45.20 137.83 188.14
CA ALA A 429 46.60 137.97 187.73
C ALA A 429 46.86 139.26 186.93
N THR A 430 45.91 139.69 186.09
CA THR A 430 46.00 140.95 185.32
C THR A 430 45.78 142.16 186.22
N THR A 431 44.85 142.09 187.17
CA THR A 431 44.53 143.11 188.17
C THR A 431 45.67 143.29 189.15
N ASN A 432 46.32 142.20 189.59
CA ASN A 432 47.52 142.26 190.44
C ASN A 432 48.74 142.83 189.68
N LYS A 433 48.91 142.50 188.39
CA LYS A 433 49.93 143.14 187.53
C LYS A 433 49.64 144.62 187.28
N LEU A 434 48.37 145.00 187.07
CA LEU A 434 47.96 146.39 186.85
C LEU A 434 48.07 147.23 188.12
N THR A 435 47.76 146.65 189.28
CA THR A 435 47.89 147.29 190.60
C THR A 435 49.36 147.44 190.99
N ALA A 436 50.21 146.44 190.71
CA ALA A 436 51.66 146.54 190.88
C ALA A 436 52.30 147.54 189.90
N ALA A 437 51.85 147.57 188.63
CA ALA A 437 52.29 148.56 187.64
C ALA A 437 51.84 149.98 188.01
N THR A 438 50.65 150.15 188.58
CA THR A 438 50.14 151.45 189.01
C THR A 438 50.77 151.90 190.31
N ALA A 439 51.04 151.01 191.27
CA ALA A 439 51.82 151.33 192.46
C ALA A 439 53.26 151.74 192.11
N ALA A 440 53.88 151.09 191.12
CA ALA A 440 55.17 151.49 190.57
C ALA A 440 55.10 152.83 189.82
N MET A 441 54.05 153.06 189.01
CA MET A 441 53.83 154.34 188.31
C MET A 441 53.54 155.48 189.30
N ASN A 442 52.83 155.21 190.39
CA ASN A 442 52.51 156.18 191.44
C ASN A 442 53.74 156.48 192.30
N ALA A 443 54.61 155.49 192.56
CA ALA A 443 55.91 155.69 193.18
C ALA A 443 56.85 156.52 192.28
N GLU A 444 56.84 156.28 190.97
CA GLU A 444 57.66 157.03 189.99
C GLU A 444 57.15 158.46 189.79
N ILE A 445 55.83 158.66 189.70
CA ILE A 445 55.20 159.99 189.69
C ILE A 445 55.49 160.73 190.99
N THR A 446 55.43 160.06 192.15
CA THR A 446 55.77 160.69 193.44
C THR A 446 57.26 161.05 193.50
N ARG A 447 58.15 160.23 192.93
CA ARG A 447 59.58 160.50 192.82
C ARG A 447 59.88 161.68 191.88
N VAL A 448 59.22 161.75 190.71
CA VAL A 448 59.32 162.85 189.74
C VAL A 448 58.73 164.15 190.31
N THR A 449 57.60 164.07 191.01
CA THR A 449 56.95 165.22 191.65
C THR A 449 57.77 165.72 192.84
N SER A 450 58.37 164.83 193.64
CA SER A 450 59.32 165.16 194.69
C SER A 450 60.57 165.85 194.14
N HIS A 451 61.09 165.37 193.01
CA HIS A 451 62.25 165.99 192.36
C HIS A 451 61.92 167.38 191.80
N LEU A 452 60.77 167.52 191.12
CA LEU A 452 60.29 168.81 190.62
C LEU A 452 60.02 169.79 191.77
N SER A 453 59.47 169.31 192.88
CA SER A 453 59.25 170.09 194.11
C SER A 453 60.57 170.54 194.75
N GLN A 454 61.59 169.68 194.80
CA GLN A 454 62.92 170.07 195.26
C GLN A 454 63.60 171.07 194.33
N GLU A 455 63.45 170.93 193.01
CA GLU A 455 64.10 171.82 192.04
C GLU A 455 63.42 173.19 191.95
N VAL A 456 62.09 173.23 192.01
CA VAL A 456 61.33 174.49 192.15
C VAL A 456 61.63 175.16 193.49
N GLY A 457 61.72 174.40 194.58
CA GLY A 457 62.11 174.91 195.90
C GLY A 457 63.51 175.52 195.88
N ALA A 458 64.49 174.84 195.30
CA ALA A 458 65.85 175.34 195.15
C ALA A 458 65.90 176.64 194.33
N ARG A 459 65.19 176.70 193.19
CA ARG A 459 65.13 177.92 192.36
C ARG A 459 64.41 179.08 193.04
N THR A 460 63.37 178.79 193.83
CA THR A 460 62.60 179.84 194.50
C THR A 460 63.36 180.38 195.70
N GLN A 461 64.08 179.53 196.44
CA GLN A 461 65.00 179.97 197.49
C GLN A 461 66.09 180.87 196.91
N ALA A 462 66.64 180.51 195.74
CA ALA A 462 67.59 181.37 195.04
C ALA A 462 66.98 182.72 194.62
N LEU A 463 65.71 182.76 194.23
CA LEU A 463 64.98 184.00 193.96
C LEU A 463 64.71 184.82 195.22
N ARG A 464 64.38 184.16 196.34
CA ARG A 464 64.22 184.82 197.63
C ARG A 464 65.52 185.45 198.07
N ASP A 465 66.62 184.72 198.03
CA ASP A 465 67.91 185.25 198.44
C ASP A 465 68.27 186.46 197.57
N LEU A 466 68.03 186.42 196.26
CA LEU A 466 68.25 187.57 195.37
C LEU A 466 67.37 188.80 195.70
N VAL A 467 66.11 188.59 196.08
CA VAL A 467 65.21 189.69 196.42
C VAL A 467 65.43 190.19 197.84
N GLU A 468 65.83 189.33 198.78
CA GLU A 468 66.19 189.72 200.14
C GLU A 468 67.49 190.52 200.14
N THR A 469 68.42 190.16 199.25
CA THR A 469 69.58 191.01 198.97
C THR A 469 69.15 192.36 198.41
N ALA A 470 68.11 192.41 197.57
CA ALA A 470 67.60 193.68 197.04
C ALA A 470 66.74 194.48 198.04
N ALA A 471 66.23 193.85 199.10
CA ALA A 471 65.51 194.53 200.16
C ALA A 471 66.45 195.08 201.24
N THR A 472 67.62 194.47 201.43
CA THR A 472 68.57 194.94 202.45
C THR A 472 69.35 196.16 202.02
N ASP A 473 69.50 196.43 200.72
CA ASP A 473 70.01 197.73 200.27
C ASP A 473 68.86 198.72 200.05
N GLY A 474 68.23 199.14 201.15
CA GLY A 474 68.29 200.57 201.42
C GLY A 474 69.49 200.79 202.33
N GLU A 475 70.24 201.89 202.17
CA GLU A 475 71.27 202.35 203.12
C GLU A 475 72.48 201.38 203.23
N ASP A 476 73.67 201.63 202.70
CA ASP A 476 74.33 202.86 202.26
C ASP A 476 74.15 203.04 200.74
N ALA A 477 73.68 204.16 200.21
CA ALA A 477 73.81 205.55 200.65
C ALA A 477 72.63 206.40 200.15
#